data_AF-A0A7Y2NE89-F1
#
_entry.id   AF-A0A7Y2NE89-F1
#
_cell.length_a   1.000
_cell.length_b   1.000
_cell.length_c   1.000
_cell.angle_alpha   90.00
_cell.angle_beta   90.00
_cell.angle_gamma   90.00
#
_symmetry.space_group_name_H-M   'P 1'
#
loop_
_entity.id
_entity.type
_entity.pdbx_description
1 polymer ?
#
loop_
_entity_poly.entity_id
_entity_poly.type
_entity_poly.pdbx_seq_one_letter_code
_entity_poly.pdbx_strand_id
1 'polypeptide(L)' 'FVAHDQGKTGNRVNVRLPGGDLLIGLEDDSVWMEGPAHEVFAGSVEV' A
#
# COMPACT_ATOMS: atom_id res chain seq x y z
N PHE A 1 9.34 5.08 -7.74
CA PHE A 1 10.09 5.81 -6.70
C PHE A 1 10.34 7.24 -7.17
N VAL A 2 9.35 8.15 -7.10
CA VAL A 2 9.50 9.46 -7.76
C VAL A 2 9.05 10.65 -6.90
N ALA A 3 7.96 10.58 -6.14
CA ALA A 3 7.49 11.75 -5.39
C ALA A 3 8.33 12.10 -4.15
N HIS A 4 8.77 11.08 -3.40
CA HIS A 4 9.65 11.23 -2.23
C HIS A 4 11.04 11.73 -2.62
N ASP A 5 11.68 11.09 -3.61
CA ASP A 5 13.03 11.45 -4.05
C ASP A 5 13.07 12.85 -4.69
N GLN A 6 11.92 13.35 -5.16
CA GLN A 6 11.76 14.72 -5.64
C GLN A 6 11.45 15.73 -4.52
N GLY A 7 11.43 15.31 -3.25
CA GLY A 7 11.12 16.15 -2.08
C GLY A 7 9.67 16.64 -2.04
N LYS A 8 8.77 16.04 -2.83
CA LYS A 8 7.36 16.47 -2.95
C LYS A 8 6.45 15.85 -1.91
N THR A 9 6.94 14.85 -1.18
CA THR A 9 6.22 14.14 -0.13
C THR A 9 7.18 13.80 1.01
N GLY A 10 6.67 13.72 2.24
CA GLY A 10 7.43 13.19 3.37
C GLY A 10 7.58 11.67 3.33
N ASN A 11 8.14 11.11 4.39
CA ASN A 11 8.44 9.67 4.53
C ASN A 11 7.19 8.81 4.78
N ARG A 12 6.05 9.43 5.10
CA ARG A 12 4.77 8.75 5.34
C ARG A 12 3.68 9.43 4.52
N VAL A 13 3.05 8.68 3.61
CA VAL A 13 2.14 9.21 2.60
C VAL A 13 0.84 8.41 2.59
N ASN A 14 -0.30 9.11 2.70
CA ASN A 14 -1.61 8.54 2.43
C ASN A 14 -1.91 8.61 0.93
N VAL A 15 -2.11 7.46 0.29
CA VAL A 15 -2.40 7.32 -1.12
C VAL A 15 -3.87 6.95 -1.28
N ARG A 16 -4.64 7.82 -1.94
CA ARG A 16 -6.06 7.58 -2.22
C ARG A 16 -6.23 6.90 -3.57
N LEU A 17 -6.82 5.72 -3.58
CA LEU A 17 -7.12 4.95 -4.79
C LEU A 17 -8.64 4.74 -4.91
N PRO A 18 -9.16 4.41 -6.10
CA PRO A 18 -10.58 4.08 -6.24
C PRO A 18 -11.05 2.93 -5.34
N GLY A 19 -10.15 1.99 -5.03
CA GLY A 19 -10.41 0.84 -4.16
C GLY A 19 -10.22 1.07 -2.67
N GLY A 20 -9.82 2.28 -2.25
CA GLY A 20 -9.56 2.63 -0.86
C GLY A 20 -8.23 3.35 -0.64
N ASP A 21 -7.97 3.66 0.63
CA ASP A 21 -6.76 4.37 1.04
C ASP A 21 -5.67 3.39 1.47
N LEU A 22 -4.43 3.68 1.06
CA LEU A 22 -3.24 2.96 1.49
C LEU A 22 -2.27 3.92 2.16
N LEU A 23 -1.54 3.40 3.14
CA LEU A 23 -0.48 4.12 3.81
C LEU A 23 0.86 3.57 3.36
N ILE A 24 1.70 4.45 2.81
CA ILE A 24 3.05 4.11 2.37
C ILE A 24 4.05 4.75 3.33
N GLY A 25 4.99 3.94 3.84
CA GLY A 25 6.13 4.41 4.61
C GLY A 25 7.45 4.14 3.88
N LEU A 26 8.33 5.13 3.96
CA LEU A 26 9.66 5.15 3.36
C LEU A 26 10.67 5.35 4.48
N GLU A 27 11.47 4.33 4.79
CA GLU A 27 12.47 4.35 5.84
C GLU A 27 13.79 3.83 5.29
N ASP A 28 14.80 4.70 5.27
CA ASP A 28 16.13 4.42 4.71
C ASP A 28 16.04 3.81 3.30
N ASP A 29 16.40 2.53 3.15
CA ASP A 29 16.38 1.76 1.90
C ASP A 29 15.16 0.82 1.79
N SER A 30 14.15 0.98 2.66
CA SER A 30 12.99 0.10 2.75
C SER A 30 11.68 0.84 2.50
N VAL A 31 10.75 0.13 1.87
CA VAL A 31 9.39 0.59 1.64
C VAL A 31 8.42 -0.40 2.26
N TRP A 32 7.49 0.11 3.05
CA TRP A 32 6.40 -0.68 3.60
C TRP A 32 5.05 -0.08 3.23
N MET A 33 4.03 -0.93 3.23
CA MET A 33 2.65 -0.58 2.87
C MET A 33 1.71 -1.17 3.91
N GLU A 34 0.80 -0.34 4.40
CA GLU A 34 -0.30 -0.73 5.27
C GLU A 34 -1.63 -0.42 4.58
N GLY A 35 -2.56 -1.36 4.66
CA GLY A 35 -3.88 -1.22 4.07
C GLY A 35 -4.83 -2.34 4.52
N PRO A 36 -6.14 -2.17 4.29
CA PRO A 36 -7.13 -3.17 4.66
C PRO A 36 -6.99 -4.43 3.80
N ALA A 37 -7.17 -5.59 4.44
CA ALA A 37 -7.26 -6.89 3.77
C ALA A 37 -8.55 -7.58 4.19
N HIS A 38 -9.28 -8.13 3.23
CA HIS A 38 -10.55 -8.81 3.46
C HIS A 38 -10.57 -10.15 2.73
N GLU A 39 -10.75 -11.23 3.49
CA GLU A 39 -11.07 -12.53 2.92
C GLU A 39 -12.52 -12.50 2.43
N VAL A 40 -12.73 -12.90 1.18
CA VAL A 40 -14.06 -12.90 0.55
C VAL A 40 -14.72 -14.27 0.64
N PHE A 41 -13.97 -15.33 0.36
CA PHE A 41 -14.42 -16.70 0.49
C PHE A 41 -13.23 -17.67 0.60
N ALA A 42 -13.49 -18.85 1.15
CA ALA A 42 -12.62 -20.02 1.08
C ALA A 42 -13.44 -21.22 0.60
N GLY A 43 -12.87 -22.04 -0.29
CA GLY A 43 -13.58 -23.19 -0.85
C GLY A 43 -12.68 -24.16 -1.60
N SER A 44 -13.24 -25.32 -1.95
CA SER A 44 -12.61 -26.39 -2.73
C SER A 44 -13.42 -26.70 -3.97
N VAL A 45 -12.74 -27.06 -5.07
CA VAL A 45 -13.37 -27.53 -6.31
C VAL A 45 -12.87 -28.95 -6.62
N GLU A 46 -13.78 -29.87 -6.92
CA GLU A 46 -13.42 -31.19 -7.44
C GLU A 46 -13.22 -31.11 -8.96
N VAL A 47 -12.14 -31.73 -9.45
CA VAL A 47 -11.76 -31.76 -10.87
C VAL A 47 -12.14 -33.10 -11.49
#